data_AF-A0A1Q7N470-F1
#
_entry.id   AF-A0A1Q7N470-F1
#
_cell.length_a   1.000
_cell.length_b   1.000
_cell.length_c   1.000
_cell.angle_alpha   90.00
_cell.angle_beta   90.00
_cell.angle_gamma   90.00
#
_symmetry.space_group_name_H-M   'P 1'
#
loop_
_entity.id
_entity.type
_entity.pdbx_description
1 polymer ?
#
loop_
_entity_poly.entity_id
_entity_poly.type
_entity_poly.pdbx_seq_one_letter_code
_entity_poly.pdbx_strand_id
1 'polypeptide(L)'
;MLLILSFPAYLALSDPRTLWRTQLLSAIGAAMVLGAVFALMAKPFSRRWVRDLVVMCMSALVVFYGASRAVERGAFFRWNWHRHQVAIQEVIRDAPQIRPETIIALVGVPKENDPLGHDMWFDMALRLAYPKVPVAGVFYYSDGAPGLGNTLKLSANHWHWDGTTMAPLVREASLEQTIVLEYRADGISRVLTELPEFVCAGGCSPELYNPGLRITGHTPSPIAVHRYGPL
;
A
#
# COMPACT_ATOMS: atom_id res chain seq x y z
N MET A 1 17.67 20.42 25.24
CA MET A 1 16.44 20.35 26.07
C MET A 1 15.16 20.61 25.27
N LEU A 2 15.11 21.58 24.34
CA LEU A 2 13.95 21.80 23.46
C LEU A 2 13.54 20.57 22.61
N LEU A 3 14.51 19.75 22.17
CA LEU A 3 14.27 18.49 21.44
C LEU A 3 13.59 17.38 22.27
N ILE A 4 13.67 17.44 23.60
CA ILE A 4 13.06 16.44 24.49
C ILE A 4 11.58 16.80 24.75
N LEU A 5 11.27 18.10 24.76
CA LEU A 5 9.91 18.61 24.97
C LEU A 5 9.04 18.57 23.70
N SER A 6 9.62 18.42 22.50
CA SER A 6 8.84 18.13 21.29
C SER A 6 8.26 16.71 21.29
N PHE A 7 8.81 15.80 22.10
CA PHE A 7 8.46 14.37 22.10
C PHE A 7 7.03 14.08 22.62
N PRO A 8 6.53 14.68 23.72
CA PRO A 8 5.16 14.46 24.19
C PRO A 8 4.09 15.11 23.29
N ALA A 9 4.37 16.30 22.74
CA ALA A 9 3.47 16.96 21.78
C ALA A 9 3.35 16.18 20.46
N TYR A 10 4.41 15.46 20.07
CA TYR A 10 4.43 14.58 18.90
C TYR A 10 3.74 13.23 19.14
N LEU A 11 3.80 12.66 20.35
CA LEU A 11 3.06 11.45 20.70
C LEU A 11 1.54 11.70 20.75
N ALA A 12 1.12 12.94 21.02
CA ALA A 12 -0.28 13.35 20.99
C ALA A 12 -0.86 13.47 19.57
N LEU A 13 -0.03 13.62 18.53
CA LEU A 13 -0.45 13.59 17.12
C LEU A 13 -0.67 12.13 16.70
N SER A 14 -1.88 11.64 16.95
CA SER A 14 -2.33 10.26 16.72
C SER A 14 -2.55 9.92 15.24
N ASP A 15 -1.67 10.33 14.32
CA ASP A 15 -1.84 10.00 12.90
C ASP A 15 -0.91 8.83 12.49
N PRO A 16 -1.44 7.59 12.36
CA PRO A 16 -0.67 6.40 11.98
C PRO A 16 -0.16 6.41 10.53
N ARG A 17 -0.47 7.46 9.74
CA ARG A 17 -0.17 7.54 8.30
C ARG A 17 1.27 7.87 7.95
N THR A 18 2.17 7.95 8.92
CA THR A 18 3.53 8.44 8.69
C THR A 18 4.55 7.42 9.24
N LEU A 19 5.51 7.00 8.38
CA LEU A 19 6.70 6.14 8.62
C LEU A 19 7.63 6.50 9.81
N TRP A 20 7.19 7.38 10.70
CA TRP A 20 8.08 8.17 11.55
C TRP A 20 8.43 7.45 12.85
N ARG A 21 7.70 6.38 13.22
CA ARG A 21 7.94 5.62 14.46
C ARG A 21 9.29 4.89 14.49
N THR A 22 9.80 4.38 13.37
CA THR A 22 11.10 3.68 13.32
C THR A 22 12.29 4.61 13.07
N GLN A 23 12.05 5.77 12.43
CA GLN A 23 13.11 6.74 12.14
C GLN A 23 13.53 7.55 13.38
N LEU A 24 12.65 7.69 14.37
CA LEU A 24 12.93 8.47 15.59
C LEU A 24 14.03 7.86 16.46
N LEU A 25 14.07 6.53 16.60
CA LEU A 25 15.06 5.84 17.42
C LEU A 25 16.49 5.92 16.83
N SER A 26 16.61 5.88 15.50
CA SER A 26 17.91 6.02 14.82
C SER A 26 18.36 7.47 14.69
N ALA A 27 17.43 8.43 14.62
CA ALA A 27 17.74 9.86 14.49
C ALA A 27 18.51 10.42 15.69
N ILE A 28 18.24 9.96 16.91
CA ILE A 28 18.97 10.41 18.11
C ILE A 28 20.44 9.98 18.04
N GLY A 29 20.70 8.71 17.71
CA GLY A 29 22.06 8.20 17.54
C GLY A 29 22.80 8.93 16.41
N ALA A 30 22.14 9.14 15.27
CA ALA A 30 22.71 9.89 14.16
C ALA A 30 23.05 11.35 14.56
N ALA A 31 22.18 12.02 15.31
CA ALA A 31 22.42 13.38 15.78
C ALA A 31 23.63 13.48 16.72
N MET A 32 23.83 12.51 17.61
CA MET A 32 25.00 12.47 18.50
C MET A 32 26.30 12.28 17.70
N VAL A 33 26.31 11.35 16.75
CA VAL A 33 27.48 11.09 15.89
C VAL A 33 27.81 12.31 15.03
N LEU A 34 26.81 12.90 14.38
CA LEU A 34 27.00 14.09 13.54
C LEU A 34 27.46 15.31 14.37
N GLY A 35 26.91 15.50 15.57
CA GLY A 35 27.35 16.55 16.49
C GLY A 35 28.82 16.40 16.90
N ALA A 36 29.28 15.18 17.18
CA ALA A 36 30.69 14.89 17.45
C ALA A 36 31.59 15.18 16.24
N VAL A 37 31.14 14.80 15.03
CA VAL A 37 31.86 15.10 13.78
C VAL A 37 31.97 16.61 13.56
N PHE A 38 30.90 17.37 13.76
CA PHE A 38 30.94 18.84 13.61
C PHE A 38 31.87 19.51 14.61
N ALA A 39 31.89 19.04 15.86
CA ALA A 39 32.83 19.53 16.86
C ALA A 39 34.30 19.24 16.47
N LEU A 40 34.58 18.06 15.89
CA LEU A 40 35.91 17.70 15.38
C LEU A 40 36.30 18.55 14.16
N MET A 41 35.39 18.76 13.22
CA MET A 41 35.63 19.62 12.05
C MET A 41 35.85 21.08 12.42
N ALA A 42 35.28 21.54 13.53
CA ALA A 42 35.43 22.90 14.02
C ALA A 42 36.70 23.10 14.88
N LYS A 43 37.42 22.01 15.24
CA LYS A 43 38.66 22.03 16.04
C LYS A 43 39.82 22.87 15.47
N PRO A 44 40.04 22.95 14.13
CA PRO A 44 41.14 23.74 13.57
C PRO A 44 41.02 25.26 13.80
N PHE A 45 39.84 25.76 14.17
CA PHE A 45 39.60 27.18 14.36
C PHE A 45 39.95 27.62 15.79
N SER A 46 40.90 28.56 15.92
CA SER A 46 41.41 29.04 17.23
C SER A 46 40.42 29.95 17.97
N ARG A 47 39.56 30.66 17.25
CA ARG A 47 38.58 31.60 17.82
C ARG A 47 37.28 30.87 18.16
N ARG A 48 36.84 30.94 19.44
CA ARG A 48 35.62 30.27 19.93
C ARG A 48 34.37 30.60 19.11
N TRP A 49 34.16 31.88 18.80
CA TRP A 49 32.99 32.30 18.02
C TRP A 49 32.96 31.71 16.60
N VAL A 50 34.12 31.50 15.97
CA VAL A 50 34.20 30.87 14.64
C VAL A 50 33.85 29.40 14.74
N ARG A 51 34.33 28.71 15.78
CA ARG A 51 33.99 27.31 16.04
C ARG A 51 32.48 27.13 16.26
N ASP A 52 31.88 28.00 17.08
CA ASP A 52 30.46 27.95 17.37
C ASP A 52 29.63 28.25 16.11
N LEU A 53 30.07 29.20 15.29
CA LEU A 53 29.45 29.50 13.99
C LEU A 53 29.51 28.30 13.03
N VAL A 54 30.67 27.63 12.91
CA VAL A 54 30.82 26.44 12.06
C VAL A 54 29.90 25.31 12.51
N VAL A 55 29.85 25.02 13.82
CA VAL A 55 28.94 24.00 14.36
C VAL A 55 27.48 24.37 14.11
N MET A 56 27.12 25.65 14.29
CA MET A 56 25.76 26.15 14.05
C MET A 56 25.37 26.01 12.58
N CYS A 57 26.23 26.42 11.64
CA CYS A 57 25.99 26.31 10.20
C CYS A 57 25.84 24.85 9.75
N MET A 58 26.73 23.96 10.19
CA MET A 58 26.66 22.52 9.84
C MET A 58 25.39 21.87 10.41
N SER A 59 25.03 22.21 11.65
CA SER A 59 23.79 21.74 12.27
C SER A 59 22.57 22.25 11.52
N ALA A 60 22.55 23.53 11.13
CA ALA A 60 21.47 24.13 10.36
C ALA A 60 21.30 23.44 8.99
N LEU A 61 22.41 23.14 8.30
CA LEU A 61 22.38 22.41 7.03
C LEU A 61 21.77 21.02 7.20
N VAL A 62 22.21 20.24 8.19
CA VAL A 62 21.65 18.91 8.44
C VAL A 62 20.17 18.98 8.80
N VAL A 63 19.77 19.92 9.66
CA VAL A 63 18.34 20.09 10.02
C VAL A 63 17.53 20.45 8.78
N PHE A 64 18.02 21.36 7.94
CA PHE A 64 17.34 21.77 6.71
C PHE A 64 17.19 20.61 5.71
N TYR A 65 18.27 19.88 5.40
CA TYR A 65 18.20 18.74 4.49
C TYR A 65 17.37 17.59 5.07
N GLY A 66 17.51 17.30 6.37
CA GLY A 66 16.73 16.28 7.05
C GLY A 66 15.23 16.58 7.03
N ALA A 67 14.84 17.81 7.36
CA ALA A 67 13.45 18.26 7.31
C ALA A 67 12.90 18.22 5.87
N SER A 68 13.66 18.73 4.89
CA SER A 68 13.24 18.75 3.49
C SER A 68 13.02 17.33 2.95
N ARG A 69 13.96 16.41 3.20
CA ARG A 69 13.83 15.00 2.80
C ARG A 69 12.67 14.30 3.49
N ALA A 70 12.42 14.62 4.76
CA ALA A 70 11.30 14.05 5.50
C ALA A 70 9.94 14.54 4.94
N VAL A 71 9.86 15.82 4.54
CA VAL A 71 8.67 16.38 3.86
C VAL A 71 8.47 15.75 2.49
N GLU A 72 9.51 15.69 1.65
CA GLU A 72 9.47 15.05 0.32
C GLU A 72 9.01 13.59 0.43
N ARG A 73 9.64 12.83 1.32
CA ARG A 73 9.32 11.42 1.53
C ARG A 73 7.91 11.25 2.07
N GLY A 74 7.49 12.10 3.02
CA GLY A 74 6.12 12.13 3.53
C GLY A 74 5.09 12.42 2.44
N ALA A 75 5.38 13.36 1.54
CA ALA A 75 4.53 13.66 0.39
C ALA A 75 4.43 12.47 -0.56
N PHE A 76 5.54 11.81 -0.87
CA PHE A 76 5.57 10.61 -1.72
C PHE A 76 4.71 9.48 -1.15
N PHE A 77 4.84 9.15 0.15
CA PHE A 77 4.02 8.09 0.76
C PHE A 77 2.55 8.46 0.85
N ARG A 78 2.21 9.73 1.14
CA ARG A 78 0.82 10.19 1.10
C ARG A 78 0.23 10.07 -0.30
N TRP A 79 0.98 10.45 -1.32
CA TRP A 79 0.56 10.35 -2.71
C TRP A 79 0.35 8.88 -3.12
N ASN A 80 1.28 7.98 -2.79
CA ASN A 80 1.12 6.54 -3.02
C ASN A 80 -0.09 5.97 -2.27
N TRP A 81 -0.23 6.31 -0.99
CA TRP A 81 -1.36 5.87 -0.18
C TRP A 81 -2.69 6.32 -0.80
N HIS A 82 -2.79 7.57 -1.26
CA HIS A 82 -4.02 8.08 -1.85
C HIS A 82 -4.40 7.34 -3.14
N ARG A 83 -3.43 7.08 -4.04
CA ARG A 83 -3.66 6.30 -5.26
C ARG A 83 -4.14 4.88 -4.94
N HIS A 84 -3.49 4.23 -3.99
CA HIS A 84 -3.87 2.91 -3.52
C HIS A 84 -5.26 2.91 -2.86
N GLN A 85 -5.53 3.91 -2.02
CA GLN A 85 -6.81 4.08 -1.34
C GLN A 85 -7.95 4.21 -2.36
N VAL A 86 -7.80 5.03 -3.40
CA VAL A 86 -8.80 5.19 -4.46
C VAL A 86 -9.06 3.86 -5.18
N ALA A 87 -8.01 3.11 -5.55
CA ALA A 87 -8.20 1.81 -6.20
C ALA A 87 -9.00 0.83 -5.33
N ILE A 88 -8.74 0.78 -4.02
CA ILE A 88 -9.46 -0.09 -3.10
C ILE A 88 -10.88 0.44 -2.78
N GLN A 89 -11.08 1.75 -2.76
CA GLN A 89 -12.41 2.35 -2.61
C GLN A 89 -13.36 1.84 -3.70
N GLU A 90 -12.90 1.82 -4.95
CA GLU A 90 -13.68 1.34 -6.09
C GLU A 90 -14.04 -0.15 -5.95
N VAL A 91 -13.07 -0.99 -5.58
CA VAL A 91 -13.32 -2.41 -5.27
C VAL A 91 -14.41 -2.56 -4.21
N ILE A 92 -14.37 -1.76 -3.14
CA ILE A 92 -15.36 -1.81 -2.07
C ILE A 92 -16.72 -1.27 -2.53
N ARG A 93 -16.77 -0.26 -3.41
CA ARG A 93 -18.03 0.28 -3.95
C ARG A 93 -18.78 -0.76 -4.77
N ASP A 94 -18.04 -1.50 -5.60
CA ASP A 94 -18.61 -2.52 -6.49
C ASP A 94 -18.89 -3.85 -5.81
N ALA A 95 -18.08 -4.24 -4.83
CA ALA A 95 -18.26 -5.45 -4.05
C ALA A 95 -18.25 -5.14 -2.54
N PRO A 96 -19.28 -4.46 -1.98
CA PRO A 96 -19.24 -3.99 -0.58
C PRO A 96 -19.12 -5.10 0.46
N GLN A 97 -19.77 -6.22 0.19
CA GLN A 97 -19.69 -7.44 1.00
C GLN A 97 -19.56 -8.64 0.08
N ILE A 98 -18.64 -9.52 0.43
CA ILE A 98 -18.35 -10.73 -0.34
C ILE A 98 -18.46 -11.97 0.53
N ARG A 99 -18.75 -13.12 -0.10
CA ARG A 99 -18.70 -14.41 0.58
C ARG A 99 -17.26 -14.79 0.98
N PRO A 100 -17.07 -15.60 2.04
CA PRO A 100 -15.78 -16.20 2.38
C PRO A 100 -15.18 -17.00 1.23
N GLU A 101 -13.85 -17.02 1.15
CA GLU A 101 -13.08 -17.72 0.12
C GLU A 101 -13.28 -17.11 -1.27
N THR A 102 -13.39 -15.78 -1.35
CA THR A 102 -13.51 -15.07 -2.64
C THR A 102 -12.14 -14.68 -3.17
N ILE A 103 -11.92 -14.89 -4.48
CA ILE A 103 -10.80 -14.31 -5.22
C ILE A 103 -11.28 -13.05 -5.92
N ILE A 104 -10.62 -11.92 -5.67
CA ILE A 104 -10.86 -10.67 -6.40
C ILE A 104 -9.74 -10.50 -7.43
N ALA A 105 -10.11 -10.51 -8.70
CA ALA A 105 -9.21 -10.27 -9.82
C ALA A 105 -9.43 -8.86 -10.37
N LEU A 106 -8.48 -7.95 -10.17
CA LEU A 106 -8.54 -6.59 -10.73
C LEU A 106 -7.83 -6.56 -12.09
N VAL A 107 -8.52 -6.20 -13.16
CA VAL A 107 -7.96 -6.15 -14.53
C VAL A 107 -7.87 -4.72 -15.03
N GLY A 108 -7.06 -4.46 -16.06
CA GLY A 108 -6.96 -3.13 -16.67
C GLY A 108 -6.08 -2.14 -15.92
N VAL A 109 -5.24 -2.60 -14.98
CA VAL A 109 -4.39 -1.72 -14.18
C VAL A 109 -3.32 -1.03 -15.05
N PRO A 110 -3.17 0.30 -15.01
CA PRO A 110 -2.19 1.00 -15.85
C PRO A 110 -0.76 0.73 -15.37
N LYS A 111 0.06 0.09 -16.21
CA LYS A 111 1.43 -0.31 -15.87
C LYS A 111 2.37 0.85 -15.53
N GLU A 112 2.25 1.97 -16.25
CA GLU A 112 3.08 3.17 -16.04
C GLU A 112 2.72 3.92 -14.74
N ASN A 113 1.52 3.70 -14.22
CA ASN A 113 1.01 4.41 -13.05
C ASN A 113 0.27 3.44 -12.11
N ASP A 114 0.91 2.31 -11.82
CA ASP A 114 0.33 1.26 -10.97
C ASP A 114 0.00 1.80 -9.55
N PRO A 115 -1.28 1.79 -9.13
CA PRO A 115 -1.70 2.23 -7.81
C PRO A 115 -1.45 1.18 -6.71
N LEU A 116 -1.13 -0.06 -7.08
CA LEU A 116 -0.91 -1.19 -6.18
C LEU A 116 0.59 -1.43 -5.93
N GLY A 117 1.41 -1.19 -6.95
CA GLY A 117 2.86 -1.28 -6.92
C GLY A 117 3.38 -2.72 -6.96
N HIS A 118 3.00 -3.54 -5.98
CA HIS A 118 3.34 -4.97 -5.89
C HIS A 118 2.19 -5.78 -5.27
N ASP A 119 2.02 -7.04 -5.67
CA ASP A 119 0.83 -7.88 -5.37
C ASP A 119 0.51 -8.09 -3.90
N MET A 120 1.53 -8.24 -3.03
CA MET A 120 1.30 -8.36 -1.58
C MET A 120 0.48 -7.19 -1.03
N TRP A 121 0.60 -6.00 -1.63
CA TRP A 121 -0.19 -4.84 -1.20
C TRP A 121 -1.65 -4.95 -1.57
N PHE A 122 -1.99 -5.52 -2.73
CA PHE A 122 -3.37 -5.71 -3.12
C PHE A 122 -4.05 -6.75 -2.25
N ASP A 123 -3.47 -7.95 -2.13
CA ASP A 123 -3.98 -9.01 -1.27
C ASP A 123 -4.14 -8.54 0.19
N MET A 124 -3.13 -7.87 0.75
CA MET A 124 -3.20 -7.32 2.11
C MET A 124 -4.30 -6.25 2.24
N ALA A 125 -4.44 -5.37 1.24
CA ALA A 125 -5.48 -4.35 1.26
C ALA A 125 -6.88 -4.95 1.23
N LEU A 126 -7.10 -6.03 0.48
CA LEU A 126 -8.37 -6.76 0.49
C LEU A 126 -8.65 -7.37 1.87
N ARG A 127 -7.66 -7.96 2.54
CA ARG A 127 -7.83 -8.45 3.93
C ARG A 127 -8.23 -7.33 4.89
N LEU A 128 -7.73 -6.12 4.65
CA LEU A 128 -8.06 -4.93 5.43
C LEU A 128 -9.43 -4.32 5.07
N ALA A 129 -9.87 -4.48 3.82
CA ALA A 129 -11.15 -4.05 3.29
C ALA A 129 -12.29 -5.00 3.70
N TYR A 130 -12.01 -6.30 3.77
CA TYR A 130 -12.97 -7.36 4.14
C TYR A 130 -12.54 -8.04 5.44
N PRO A 131 -12.66 -7.35 6.58
CA PRO A 131 -12.20 -7.89 7.86
C PRO A 131 -12.94 -9.18 8.21
N LYS A 132 -12.20 -10.20 8.63
CA LYS A 132 -12.71 -11.54 9.02
C LYS A 132 -13.33 -12.35 7.88
N VAL A 133 -13.20 -11.91 6.64
CA VAL A 133 -13.61 -12.68 5.45
C VAL A 133 -12.35 -13.17 4.76
N PRO A 134 -12.13 -14.49 4.62
CA PRO A 134 -11.06 -15.03 3.80
C PRO A 134 -11.23 -14.52 2.37
N VAL A 135 -10.29 -13.71 1.92
CA VAL A 135 -10.25 -13.12 0.58
C VAL A 135 -8.81 -13.17 0.10
N ALA A 136 -8.62 -13.34 -1.19
CA ALA A 136 -7.34 -13.15 -1.82
C ALA A 136 -7.46 -12.29 -3.09
N GLY A 137 -6.37 -11.61 -3.43
CA GLY A 137 -6.30 -10.69 -4.55
C GLY A 137 -5.31 -11.15 -5.62
N VAL A 138 -5.67 -10.91 -6.87
CA VAL A 138 -4.71 -10.86 -7.99
C VAL A 138 -5.05 -9.67 -8.85
N PHE A 139 -4.06 -9.13 -9.57
CA PHE A 139 -4.35 -8.10 -10.55
C PHE A 139 -3.62 -8.32 -11.87
N TYR A 140 -4.13 -7.71 -12.93
CA TYR A 140 -3.60 -7.77 -14.28
C TYR A 140 -3.49 -6.36 -14.83
N TYR A 141 -2.39 -6.09 -15.51
CA TYR A 141 -2.19 -4.82 -16.18
C TYR A 141 -3.11 -4.69 -17.41
N SER A 142 -3.17 -3.48 -17.95
CA SER A 142 -3.95 -3.16 -19.16
C SER A 142 -3.53 -3.96 -20.41
N ASP A 143 -2.30 -4.49 -20.44
CA ASP A 143 -1.80 -5.38 -21.50
C ASP A 143 -2.17 -6.87 -21.25
N GLY A 144 -2.91 -7.18 -20.18
CA GLY A 144 -3.26 -8.53 -19.76
C GLY A 144 -2.14 -9.28 -19.05
N ALA A 145 -0.95 -8.68 -18.90
CA ALA A 145 0.13 -9.29 -18.15
C ALA A 145 -0.22 -9.35 -16.66
N PRO A 146 0.15 -10.43 -15.95
CA PRO A 146 -0.08 -10.51 -14.51
C PRO A 146 0.72 -9.44 -13.77
N GLY A 147 0.11 -8.93 -12.70
CA GLY A 147 0.74 -8.04 -11.74
C GLY A 147 2.02 -8.62 -11.16
N LEU A 148 2.97 -7.73 -10.82
CA LEU A 148 4.21 -8.18 -10.20
C LEU A 148 3.92 -8.73 -8.80
N GLY A 149 4.18 -10.03 -8.62
CA GLY A 149 4.01 -10.71 -7.35
C GLY A 149 2.74 -11.56 -7.26
N ASN A 150 1.89 -11.62 -8.30
CA ASN A 150 0.73 -12.51 -8.36
C ASN A 150 1.10 -13.93 -7.92
N THR A 151 0.55 -14.35 -6.78
CA THR A 151 0.82 -15.69 -6.21
C THR A 151 -0.21 -16.74 -6.59
N LEU A 152 -1.37 -16.33 -7.07
CA LEU A 152 -2.44 -17.22 -7.51
C LEU A 152 -2.47 -17.28 -9.03
N LYS A 153 -2.64 -18.50 -9.56
CA LYS A 153 -2.82 -18.76 -10.99
C LYS A 153 -4.12 -19.51 -11.19
N LEU A 154 -4.86 -19.13 -12.22
CA LEU A 154 -6.07 -19.81 -12.62
C LEU A 154 -5.73 -20.81 -13.72
N SER A 155 -6.02 -22.09 -13.49
CA SER A 155 -5.92 -23.14 -14.50
C SER A 155 -7.04 -24.16 -14.28
N ALA A 156 -7.60 -24.67 -15.38
CA ALA A 156 -8.67 -25.68 -15.34
C ALA A 156 -9.81 -25.34 -14.35
N ASN A 157 -10.30 -24.09 -14.40
CA ASN A 157 -11.34 -23.55 -13.51
C ASN A 157 -10.96 -23.43 -12.03
N HIS A 158 -9.70 -23.61 -11.64
CA HIS A 158 -9.26 -23.54 -10.25
C HIS A 158 -8.07 -22.59 -10.08
N TRP A 159 -8.22 -21.68 -9.12
CA TRP A 159 -7.12 -20.91 -8.57
C TRP A 159 -6.25 -21.80 -7.72
N HIS A 160 -4.94 -21.70 -7.89
CA HIS A 160 -3.96 -22.38 -7.06
C HIS A 160 -2.82 -21.42 -6.73
N TRP A 161 -2.37 -21.48 -5.49
CA TRP A 161 -1.17 -20.80 -5.05
C TRP A 161 0.06 -21.46 -5.68
N ASP A 162 0.93 -20.67 -6.30
CA ASP A 162 2.12 -21.15 -6.99
C ASP A 162 3.30 -21.47 -6.06
N GLY A 163 3.11 -21.34 -4.74
CA GLY A 163 4.11 -21.60 -3.73
C GLY A 163 5.12 -20.47 -3.52
N THR A 164 4.94 -19.32 -4.17
CA THR A 164 5.87 -18.19 -4.07
C THR A 164 5.42 -17.12 -3.08
N THR A 165 6.40 -16.34 -2.60
CA THR A 165 6.23 -15.18 -1.70
C THR A 165 5.41 -15.50 -0.42
N MET A 166 4.48 -14.64 -0.01
CA MET A 166 3.64 -14.82 1.17
C MET A 166 2.35 -15.55 0.77
N ALA A 167 1.99 -16.60 1.51
CA ALA A 167 0.78 -17.36 1.22
C ALA A 167 -0.49 -16.48 1.37
N PRO A 168 -1.40 -16.48 0.37
CA PRO A 168 -2.71 -15.84 0.48
C PRO A 168 -3.57 -16.54 1.54
N LEU A 169 -4.62 -15.86 2.06
CA LEU A 169 -5.58 -16.51 2.96
C LEU A 169 -6.39 -17.59 2.24
N VAL A 170 -6.65 -17.38 0.95
CA VAL A 170 -7.32 -18.32 0.06
C VAL A 170 -6.27 -18.86 -0.91
N ARG A 171 -5.85 -20.11 -0.72
CA ARG A 171 -4.79 -20.74 -1.53
C ARG A 171 -5.33 -21.48 -2.74
N GLU A 172 -6.56 -21.93 -2.62
CA GLU A 172 -7.28 -22.67 -3.64
C GLU A 172 -8.72 -22.15 -3.66
N ALA A 173 -9.29 -21.98 -4.86
CA ALA A 173 -10.67 -21.56 -5.05
C ALA A 173 -11.14 -21.95 -6.45
N SER A 174 -12.43 -22.27 -6.60
CA SER A 174 -13.02 -22.51 -7.91
C SER A 174 -13.28 -21.19 -8.66
N LEU A 175 -13.51 -21.27 -9.98
CA LEU A 175 -13.88 -20.12 -10.80
C LEU A 175 -15.16 -19.44 -10.29
N GLU A 176 -16.12 -20.21 -9.76
CA GLU A 176 -17.36 -19.69 -9.15
C GLU A 176 -17.10 -18.78 -7.95
N GLN A 177 -15.95 -18.92 -7.29
CA GLN A 177 -15.54 -18.11 -6.15
C GLN A 177 -14.82 -16.81 -6.56
N THR A 178 -14.86 -16.44 -7.83
CA THR A 178 -14.12 -15.28 -8.38
C THR A 178 -15.04 -14.09 -8.60
N ILE A 179 -14.51 -12.89 -8.35
CA ILE A 179 -15.08 -11.62 -8.81
C ILE A 179 -14.00 -10.92 -9.65
N VAL A 180 -14.31 -10.62 -10.91
CA VAL A 180 -13.43 -9.82 -11.77
C VAL A 180 -13.93 -8.38 -11.79
N LEU A 181 -13.03 -7.45 -11.49
CA LEU A 181 -13.28 -6.01 -11.50
C LEU A 181 -12.39 -5.36 -12.57
N GLU A 182 -12.96 -4.56 -13.45
CA GLU A 182 -12.19 -3.72 -14.37
C GLU A 182 -11.81 -2.42 -13.68
N TYR A 183 -10.51 -2.11 -13.63
CA TYR A 183 -9.99 -0.81 -13.24
C TYR A 183 -10.03 0.14 -14.43
N ARG A 184 -10.84 1.20 -14.37
CA ARG A 184 -10.90 2.21 -15.43
C ARG A 184 -10.08 3.44 -15.03
N ALA A 185 -9.48 4.09 -16.03
CA ALA A 185 -8.56 5.21 -15.82
C ALA A 185 -9.22 6.46 -15.21
N ASP A 186 -10.55 6.56 -15.28
CA ASP A 186 -11.36 7.59 -14.62
C ASP A 186 -11.56 7.32 -13.11
N GLY A 187 -11.03 6.20 -12.60
CA GLY A 187 -11.17 5.81 -11.21
C GLY A 187 -12.55 5.21 -10.91
N ILE A 188 -13.21 4.63 -11.91
CA ILE A 188 -14.43 3.85 -11.74
C ILE A 188 -14.07 2.37 -11.90
N SER A 189 -14.37 1.52 -10.93
CA SER A 189 -14.36 0.08 -11.19
C SER A 189 -15.71 -0.41 -11.72
N ARG A 190 -15.69 -1.56 -12.40
CA ARG A 190 -16.93 -2.27 -12.73
C ARG A 190 -16.74 -3.77 -12.56
N VAL A 191 -17.70 -4.42 -11.91
CA VAL A 191 -17.78 -5.89 -11.92
C VAL A 191 -18.05 -6.36 -13.35
N LEU A 192 -17.11 -7.15 -13.88
CA LEU A 192 -17.28 -7.79 -15.18
C LEU A 192 -18.19 -9.00 -15.05
N THR A 193 -19.23 -9.09 -15.88
CA THR A 193 -20.14 -10.23 -15.94
C THR A 193 -19.56 -11.40 -16.73
N GLU A 194 -18.53 -11.15 -17.52
CA GLU A 194 -17.81 -12.13 -18.33
C GLU A 194 -16.36 -12.22 -17.87
N LEU A 195 -15.80 -13.43 -17.90
CA LEU A 195 -14.40 -13.67 -17.56
C LEU A 195 -13.51 -13.27 -18.76
N PRO A 196 -12.56 -12.34 -18.61
CA PRO A 196 -11.64 -12.01 -19.69
C PRO A 196 -10.76 -13.22 -20.05
N GLU A 197 -10.61 -13.51 -21.35
CA GLU A 197 -9.92 -14.71 -21.84
C GLU A 197 -8.48 -14.86 -21.31
N PHE A 198 -7.77 -13.74 -21.15
CA PHE A 198 -6.38 -13.72 -20.68
C PHE A 198 -6.22 -14.17 -19.22
N VAL A 199 -7.27 -14.07 -18.39
CA VAL A 199 -7.20 -14.44 -16.96
C VAL A 199 -6.96 -15.95 -16.80
N CYS A 200 -7.48 -16.76 -17.72
CA CYS A 200 -7.32 -18.22 -17.72
C CYS A 200 -6.65 -18.77 -18.99
N ALA A 201 -6.04 -17.92 -19.80
CA ALA A 201 -5.43 -18.31 -21.09
C ALA A 201 -6.36 -19.17 -21.98
N GLY A 202 -7.67 -18.90 -21.95
CA GLY A 202 -8.68 -19.66 -22.70
C GLY A 202 -8.99 -21.09 -22.19
N GLY A 203 -8.38 -21.52 -21.08
CA GLY A 203 -8.55 -22.88 -20.52
C GLY A 203 -9.68 -23.05 -19.50
N CYS A 204 -10.54 -22.04 -19.35
CA CYS A 204 -11.65 -22.06 -18.39
C CYS A 204 -13.00 -22.14 -19.09
N SER A 205 -13.97 -22.70 -18.37
CA SER A 205 -15.40 -22.73 -18.66
C SER A 205 -16.05 -21.42 -18.18
N PRO A 206 -16.33 -20.44 -19.07
CA PRO A 206 -16.88 -19.16 -18.67
C PRO A 206 -18.27 -19.30 -18.03
N GLU A 207 -19.02 -20.36 -18.36
CA GLU A 207 -20.33 -20.66 -17.77
C GLU A 207 -20.33 -20.86 -16.25
N LEU A 208 -19.17 -21.19 -15.66
CA LEU A 208 -19.02 -21.32 -14.21
C LEU A 208 -18.78 -19.97 -13.52
N TYR A 209 -18.43 -18.93 -14.27
CA TYR A 209 -18.16 -17.62 -13.69
C TYR A 209 -19.49 -16.90 -13.38
N ASN A 210 -19.75 -16.69 -12.08
CA ASN A 210 -20.93 -15.96 -11.63
C ASN A 210 -20.60 -15.04 -10.44
N PRO A 211 -20.10 -13.82 -10.70
CA PRO A 211 -19.65 -12.91 -9.64
C PRO A 211 -20.82 -12.42 -8.76
N GLY A 212 -22.05 -12.39 -9.30
CA GLY A 212 -23.24 -11.96 -8.57
C GLY A 212 -23.58 -12.85 -7.37
N LEU A 213 -23.20 -14.14 -7.43
CA LEU A 213 -23.39 -15.06 -6.30
C LEU A 213 -22.39 -14.82 -5.15
N ARG A 214 -21.31 -14.06 -5.40
CA ARG A 214 -20.26 -13.77 -4.42
C ARG A 214 -20.49 -12.48 -3.67
N ILE A 215 -21.19 -11.52 -4.25
CA ILE A 215 -21.52 -10.23 -3.62
C ILE A 215 -22.81 -10.39 -2.82
N THR A 216 -22.75 -10.18 -1.50
CA THR A 216 -23.86 -10.50 -0.58
C THR A 216 -24.62 -9.30 -0.03
N GLY A 217 -24.13 -8.08 -0.25
CA GLY A 217 -24.73 -6.88 0.33
C GLY A 217 -24.24 -5.58 -0.29
N HIS A 218 -24.94 -4.50 0.03
CA HIS A 218 -24.73 -3.17 -0.57
C HIS A 218 -24.01 -2.18 0.36
N THR A 219 -23.77 -2.57 1.62
CA THR A 219 -23.15 -1.69 2.63
C THR A 219 -21.80 -2.23 3.06
N PRO A 220 -20.69 -1.49 2.86
CA PRO A 220 -19.36 -1.90 3.30
C PRO A 220 -19.27 -2.07 4.82
N SER A 221 -18.28 -2.84 5.27
CA SER A 221 -17.96 -2.94 6.70
C SER A 221 -17.59 -1.57 7.28
N PRO A 222 -18.05 -1.20 8.51
CA PRO A 222 -17.66 0.06 9.15
C PRO A 222 -16.14 0.23 9.30
N ILE A 223 -15.40 -0.88 9.46
CA ILE A 223 -13.93 -0.88 9.55
C ILE A 223 -13.32 -0.48 8.20
N ALA A 224 -13.89 -0.98 7.10
CA ALA A 224 -13.47 -0.63 5.75
C ALA A 224 -13.75 0.85 5.45
N VAL A 225 -14.94 1.34 5.81
CA VAL A 225 -15.32 2.77 5.69
C VAL A 225 -14.37 3.66 6.49
N HIS A 226 -14.00 3.28 7.72
CA HIS A 226 -13.08 4.07 8.53
C HIS A 226 -11.68 4.18 7.91
N ARG A 227 -11.22 3.11 7.24
CA ARG A 227 -9.87 3.04 6.66
C ARG A 227 -9.78 3.64 5.27
N TYR A 228 -10.74 3.31 4.42
CA TYR A 228 -10.74 3.64 3.00
C TYR A 228 -11.74 4.74 2.66
N GLY A 229 -12.63 5.15 3.54
CA GLY A 229 -13.66 6.15 3.23
C GLY A 229 -13.13 7.56 2.91
N PRO A 230 -14.00 8.44 2.39
CA PRO A 230 -15.43 8.20 2.12
C PRO A 230 -15.66 7.24 0.95
N LEU A 231 -16.63 6.34 1.10
CA LEU A 231 -17.07 5.36 0.09
C LEU A 231 -18.39 5.81 -0.50
#